data_AF-A0A8H9IHY0-F1
#
_entry.id   AF-A0A8H9IHY0-F1
#
_cell.length_a   1.000
_cell.length_b   1.000
_cell.length_c   1.000
_cell.angle_alpha   90.00
_cell.angle_beta   90.00
_cell.angle_gamma   90.00
#
_symmetry.space_group_name_H-M   'P 1'
#
loop_
_entity.id
_entity.type
_entity.pdbx_description
1 polymer ?
#
loop_
_entity_poly.entity_id
_entity_poly.type
_entity_poly.pdbx_seq_one_letter_code
_entity_poly.pdbx_strand_id
1 'polypeptide(L)'
;MTTQTLTTTQALTELSSLDQSQFVDKLEGIFEHSPWVPERSWNQRPFESVDQLHACMVQVVKEASHDEQKNLICAHPELAGKEAEQGTLTSASTGEQRGAGLDQCSTEELARLRGLNAQYRERFGFPFVIAVKGLSRYQIMDTVEARLNNSADTEFQACLTEIGKIARFRLDALLG
;
A
#
# COMPACT_ATOMS: atom_id res chain seq x y z
N MET A 1 -24.68 21.11 -7.98
CA MET A 1 -25.03 19.69 -7.88
C MET A 1 -24.49 19.20 -6.55
N THR A 2 -25.36 18.86 -5.61
CA THR A 2 -24.95 18.40 -4.28
C THR A 2 -24.51 16.95 -4.40
N THR A 3 -23.21 16.68 -4.28
CA THR A 3 -22.69 15.30 -4.22
C THR A 3 -23.22 14.69 -2.93
N GLN A 4 -24.16 13.74 -3.03
CA GLN A 4 -24.70 13.05 -1.88
C GLN A 4 -23.65 12.01 -1.43
N THR A 5 -23.07 12.18 -0.24
CA THR A 5 -22.13 11.22 0.32
C THR A 5 -22.87 9.93 0.66
N LEU A 6 -22.49 8.82 0.02
CA LEU A 6 -23.02 7.50 0.33
C LEU A 6 -22.60 7.07 1.73
N THR A 7 -23.47 6.37 2.44
CA THR A 7 -23.03 5.61 3.64
C THR A 7 -22.11 4.47 3.22
N THR A 8 -21.20 4.02 4.10
CA THR A 8 -20.31 2.89 3.82
C THR A 8 -21.07 1.65 3.35
N THR A 9 -22.22 1.34 3.94
CA THR A 9 -23.09 0.22 3.53
C THR A 9 -23.62 0.39 2.11
N GLN A 10 -24.05 1.60 1.72
CA GLN A 10 -24.50 1.87 0.35
C GLN A 10 -23.33 1.78 -0.64
N ALA A 11 -22.16 2.32 -0.29
CA ALA A 11 -20.97 2.26 -1.15
C ALA A 11 -20.52 0.80 -1.40
N LEU A 12 -20.56 -0.05 -0.38
CA LEU A 12 -20.25 -1.48 -0.50
C LEU A 12 -21.30 -2.25 -1.32
N THR A 13 -22.58 -1.89 -1.16
CA THR A 13 -23.67 -2.47 -1.95
C THR A 13 -23.52 -2.11 -3.43
N GLU A 14 -23.24 -0.83 -3.73
CA GLU A 14 -22.96 -0.36 -5.08
C GLU A 14 -21.76 -1.11 -5.67
N LEU A 15 -20.62 -1.10 -4.97
CA LEU A 15 -19.40 -1.81 -5.36
C LEU A 15 -19.67 -3.31 -5.64
N SER A 16 -20.47 -3.96 -4.79
CA SER A 16 -20.86 -5.37 -4.92
C SER A 16 -21.83 -5.67 -6.07
N SER A 17 -22.38 -4.64 -6.73
CA SER A 17 -23.27 -4.80 -7.88
C SER A 17 -22.61 -4.48 -9.23
N LEU A 18 -21.42 -3.85 -9.22
CA LEU A 18 -20.66 -3.53 -10.43
C LEU A 18 -20.22 -4.79 -11.21
N ASP A 19 -19.98 -4.64 -12.51
CA ASP A 19 -19.23 -5.68 -13.25
C ASP A 19 -17.76 -5.72 -12.82
N GLN A 20 -16.97 -6.67 -13.34
CA GLN A 20 -15.59 -6.84 -12.91
C GLN A 20 -14.70 -5.66 -13.28
N SER A 21 -14.87 -5.09 -14.48
CA SER A 21 -14.07 -3.95 -14.93
C SER A 21 -14.34 -2.74 -14.04
N GLN A 22 -15.61 -2.43 -13.81
CA GLN A 22 -16.03 -1.31 -12.98
C GLN A 22 -15.61 -1.47 -11.51
N PHE A 23 -15.65 -2.70 -10.98
CA PHE A 23 -15.16 -3.00 -9.63
C PHE A 23 -13.66 -2.76 -9.50
N VAL A 24 -12.87 -3.20 -10.49
CA VAL A 24 -11.42 -3.01 -10.53
C VAL A 24 -11.09 -1.52 -10.65
N ASP A 25 -11.76 -0.79 -11.55
CA ASP A 25 -11.58 0.64 -11.72
C ASP A 25 -11.93 1.41 -10.43
N LYS A 26 -13.01 1.01 -9.74
CA LYS A 26 -13.43 1.65 -8.49
C LYS A 26 -12.41 1.44 -7.36
N LEU A 27 -11.65 0.34 -7.40
CA LEU A 27 -10.63 -0.03 -6.42
C LEU A 27 -9.21 0.21 -6.93
N GLU A 28 -9.06 1.03 -7.98
CA GLU A 28 -7.77 1.44 -8.50
C GLU A 28 -6.91 2.03 -7.37
N GLY A 29 -5.67 1.60 -7.30
CA GLY A 29 -4.71 2.10 -6.33
C GLY A 29 -4.89 1.58 -4.91
N ILE A 30 -5.86 0.70 -4.60
CA ILE A 30 -5.89 0.03 -3.28
C ILE A 30 -4.62 -0.81 -3.06
N PHE A 31 -4.19 -1.52 -4.11
CA PHE A 31 -2.87 -2.16 -4.19
C PHE A 31 -2.08 -1.49 -5.32
N GLU A 32 -0.87 -1.02 -5.02
CA GLU A 32 -0.06 -0.23 -5.97
C GLU A 32 0.18 -1.02 -7.27
N HIS A 33 -0.26 -0.45 -8.40
CA HIS A 33 -0.14 -1.01 -9.76
C HIS A 33 -0.49 -2.51 -9.88
N SER A 34 -1.44 -3.01 -9.08
CA SER A 34 -1.75 -4.44 -8.95
C SER A 34 -3.25 -4.74 -9.11
N PRO A 35 -3.82 -4.55 -10.32
CA PRO A 35 -5.26 -4.76 -10.56
C PRO A 35 -5.70 -6.23 -10.39
N TRP A 36 -4.75 -7.17 -10.47
CA TRP A 36 -5.02 -8.59 -10.27
C TRP A 36 -5.60 -8.91 -8.87
N VAL A 37 -5.35 -8.07 -7.87
CA VAL A 37 -5.93 -8.25 -6.52
C VAL A 37 -7.44 -7.99 -6.52
N PRO A 38 -7.94 -6.79 -6.92
CA PRO A 38 -9.37 -6.58 -7.04
C PRO A 38 -10.02 -7.52 -8.06
N GLU A 39 -9.37 -7.82 -9.20
CA GLU A 39 -9.88 -8.76 -10.21
C GLU A 39 -10.24 -10.13 -9.60
N ARG A 40 -9.35 -10.71 -8.80
CA ARG A 40 -9.56 -12.02 -8.17
C ARG A 40 -10.56 -11.97 -7.01
N SER A 41 -10.57 -10.87 -6.25
CA SER A 41 -11.51 -10.70 -5.13
C SER A 41 -12.97 -10.54 -5.60
N TRP A 42 -13.20 -10.10 -6.84
CA TRP A 42 -14.53 -9.82 -7.39
C TRP A 42 -15.53 -10.99 -7.29
N ASN A 43 -15.05 -12.23 -7.42
CA ASN A 43 -15.90 -13.43 -7.34
C ASN A 43 -16.41 -13.74 -5.91
N GLN A 44 -15.89 -13.06 -4.89
CA GLN A 44 -16.27 -13.27 -3.48
C GLN A 44 -17.36 -12.30 -3.00
N ARG A 45 -17.87 -11.45 -3.90
CA ARG A 45 -18.99 -10.54 -3.63
C ARG A 45 -20.28 -11.33 -3.33
N PRO A 46 -21.23 -10.76 -2.57
CA PRO A 46 -21.21 -9.39 -2.04
C PRO A 46 -20.32 -9.22 -0.79
N PHE A 47 -19.87 -7.99 -0.56
CA PHE A 47 -19.16 -7.61 0.66
C PHE A 47 -20.08 -6.81 1.58
N GLU A 48 -20.24 -7.28 2.82
CA GLU A 48 -21.10 -6.67 3.84
C GLU A 48 -20.36 -5.63 4.70
N SER A 49 -19.03 -5.66 4.68
CA SER A 49 -18.19 -4.71 5.42
C SER A 49 -16.85 -4.46 4.72
N VAL A 50 -16.21 -3.34 5.07
CA VAL A 50 -14.84 -3.04 4.64
C VAL A 50 -13.86 -4.10 5.16
N ASP A 51 -14.11 -4.64 6.35
CA ASP A 51 -13.31 -5.74 6.92
C ASP A 51 -13.36 -7.00 6.05
N GLN A 52 -14.55 -7.37 5.54
CA GLN A 52 -14.70 -8.53 4.66
C GLN A 52 -14.00 -8.34 3.31
N LEU A 53 -14.16 -7.16 2.70
CA LEU A 53 -13.48 -6.79 1.46
C LEU A 53 -11.95 -6.84 1.64
N HIS A 54 -11.45 -6.20 2.70
CA HIS A 54 -10.03 -6.16 3.03
C HIS A 54 -9.46 -7.55 3.28
N ALA A 55 -10.13 -8.37 4.11
CA ALA A 55 -9.70 -9.73 4.39
C ALA A 55 -9.65 -10.59 3.13
N CYS A 56 -10.64 -10.46 2.24
CA CYS A 56 -10.66 -11.16 0.95
C CYS A 56 -9.45 -10.78 0.08
N MET A 57 -9.17 -9.49 -0.07
CA MET A 57 -8.03 -9.02 -0.86
C MET A 57 -6.68 -9.43 -0.27
N VAL A 58 -6.52 -9.38 1.05
CA VAL A 58 -5.31 -9.87 1.73
C VAL A 58 -5.15 -11.38 1.52
N GLN A 59 -6.24 -12.14 1.52
CA GLN A 59 -6.20 -13.58 1.25
C GLN A 59 -5.77 -13.86 -0.19
N VAL A 60 -6.29 -13.11 -1.18
CA VAL A 60 -5.84 -13.18 -2.58
C VAL A 60 -4.32 -12.96 -2.69
N VAL A 61 -3.76 -12.00 -1.95
CA VAL A 61 -2.31 -11.78 -1.94
C VAL A 61 -1.56 -12.95 -1.30
N LYS A 62 -2.06 -13.50 -0.18
CA LYS A 62 -1.44 -14.65 0.50
C LYS A 62 -1.40 -15.91 -0.35
N GLU A 63 -2.43 -16.14 -1.16
CA GLU A 63 -2.58 -17.31 -2.05
C GLU A 63 -1.87 -17.13 -3.40
N ALA A 64 -1.47 -15.91 -3.73
CA ALA A 64 -0.71 -15.64 -4.96
C ALA A 64 0.66 -16.31 -4.94
N SER A 65 1.22 -16.52 -6.13
CA SER A 65 2.58 -17.04 -6.26
C SER A 65 3.61 -16.09 -5.63
N HIS A 66 4.77 -16.63 -5.26
CA HIS A 66 5.86 -15.82 -4.72
C HIS A 66 6.27 -14.68 -5.66
N ASP A 67 6.27 -14.92 -6.98
CA ASP A 67 6.61 -13.91 -7.97
C ASP A 67 5.56 -12.79 -8.03
N GLU A 68 4.27 -13.10 -7.94
CA GLU A 68 3.21 -12.09 -7.87
C GLU A 68 3.30 -11.26 -6.59
N GLN A 69 3.56 -11.91 -5.45
CA GLN A 69 3.79 -11.24 -4.17
C GLN A 69 5.01 -10.30 -4.25
N LYS A 70 6.12 -10.77 -4.83
CA LYS A 70 7.33 -9.97 -5.03
C LYS A 70 7.09 -8.80 -5.97
N ASN A 71 6.38 -9.03 -7.08
CA ASN A 71 6.02 -7.97 -8.02
C ASN A 71 5.14 -6.90 -7.37
N LEU A 72 4.19 -7.30 -6.51
CA LEU A 72 3.40 -6.37 -5.70
C LEU A 72 4.26 -5.55 -4.74
N ILE A 73 5.24 -6.15 -4.06
CA ILE A 73 6.19 -5.41 -3.22
C ILE A 73 6.99 -4.42 -4.08
N CYS A 74 7.53 -4.86 -5.22
CA CYS A 74 8.31 -4.03 -6.12
C CYS A 74 7.51 -2.92 -6.81
N ALA A 75 6.18 -3.03 -6.89
CA ALA A 75 5.32 -1.99 -7.42
C ALA A 75 5.21 -0.78 -6.49
N HIS A 76 5.54 -0.93 -5.19
CA HIS A 76 5.49 0.17 -4.25
C HIS A 76 6.68 1.13 -4.45
N PRO A 77 6.43 2.44 -4.58
CA PRO A 77 7.50 3.42 -4.70
C PRO A 77 8.28 3.50 -3.38
N GLU A 78 9.56 3.85 -3.47
CA GLU A 78 10.35 4.10 -2.27
C GLU A 78 9.92 5.36 -1.52
N LEU A 79 10.08 5.31 -0.20
CA LEU A 79 9.93 6.47 0.66
C LEU A 79 11.02 7.49 0.36
N ALA A 80 10.61 8.72 0.01
CA ALA A 80 11.48 9.78 -0.50
C ALA A 80 12.40 9.33 -1.65
N GLY A 81 11.92 8.40 -2.49
CA GLY A 81 12.63 7.91 -3.66
C GLY A 81 12.58 8.86 -4.86
N LYS A 82 13.05 8.38 -6.01
CA LYS A 82 13.10 9.16 -7.27
C LYS A 82 11.71 9.65 -7.69
N GLU A 83 10.69 8.83 -7.49
CA GLU A 83 9.30 9.16 -7.84
C GLU A 83 8.78 10.32 -6.98
N ALA A 84 9.19 10.39 -5.71
CA ALA A 84 8.85 11.51 -4.83
C ALA A 84 9.55 12.80 -5.28
N GLU A 85 10.84 12.71 -5.64
CA GLU A 85 11.64 13.84 -6.15
C GLU A 85 11.11 14.39 -7.48
N GLN A 86 10.64 13.49 -8.36
CA GLN A 86 10.11 13.84 -9.68
C GLN A 86 8.63 14.21 -9.65
N GLY A 87 7.96 14.05 -8.50
CA GLY A 87 6.52 14.29 -8.37
C GLY A 87 5.66 13.32 -9.18
N THR A 88 6.15 12.10 -9.42
CA THR A 88 5.48 11.05 -10.22
C THR A 88 4.84 9.96 -9.37
N LEU A 89 4.78 10.14 -8.04
CA LEU A 89 4.03 9.25 -7.15
C LEU A 89 2.53 9.25 -7.51
N THR A 90 1.86 8.14 -7.25
CA THR A 90 0.39 8.11 -7.26
C THR A 90 -0.18 9.08 -6.23
N SER A 91 -1.43 9.51 -6.42
CA SER A 91 -2.10 10.42 -5.47
C SER A 91 -2.16 9.84 -4.05
N ALA A 92 -2.39 8.52 -3.94
CA ALA A 92 -2.39 7.81 -2.66
C ALA A 92 -0.99 7.85 -2.01
N SER A 93 0.05 7.41 -2.73
CA SER A 93 1.44 7.43 -2.23
C SER A 93 1.92 8.85 -1.86
N THR A 94 1.51 9.87 -2.61
CA THR A 94 1.80 11.28 -2.29
C THR A 94 1.20 11.70 -0.96
N GLY A 95 -0.09 11.40 -0.74
CA GLY A 95 -0.79 11.73 0.51
C GLY A 95 -0.21 10.99 1.72
N GLU A 96 0.12 9.70 1.53
CA GLU A 96 0.74 8.86 2.55
C GLU A 96 2.11 9.40 2.98
N GLN A 97 3.03 9.65 2.03
CA GLN A 97 4.37 10.14 2.35
C GLN A 97 4.34 11.54 2.99
N ARG A 98 3.46 12.43 2.52
CA ARG A 98 3.24 13.76 3.13
C ARG A 98 2.72 13.64 4.56
N GLY A 99 1.80 12.71 4.82
CA GLY A 99 1.24 12.48 6.17
C GLY A 99 2.30 12.06 7.20
N ALA A 100 3.40 11.43 6.76
CA ALA A 100 4.52 11.06 7.60
C ALA A 100 5.62 12.15 7.70
N GLY A 101 5.44 13.28 7.02
CA GLY A 101 6.38 14.39 7.00
C GLY A 101 7.67 14.09 6.25
N LEU A 102 7.64 13.19 5.25
CA LEU A 102 8.79 12.89 4.39
C LEU A 102 9.13 14.03 3.42
N ASP A 103 8.15 14.87 3.10
CA ASP A 103 8.33 16.12 2.34
C ASP A 103 9.01 17.23 3.16
N GLN A 104 9.21 17.01 4.46
CA GLN A 104 9.83 17.95 5.39
C GLN A 104 11.21 17.47 5.87
N CYS A 105 11.77 16.44 5.25
CA CYS A 105 13.11 15.95 5.57
C CYS A 105 14.17 17.02 5.24
N SER A 106 15.15 17.20 6.14
CA SER A 106 16.38 17.92 5.85
C SER A 106 17.23 17.18 4.82
N THR A 107 18.25 17.85 4.29
CA THR A 107 19.23 17.23 3.38
C THR A 107 19.88 16.00 4.00
N GLU A 108 20.22 16.06 5.29
CA GLU A 108 20.84 14.97 6.04
C GLU A 108 19.87 13.80 6.26
N GLU A 109 18.60 14.10 6.58
CA GLU A 109 17.55 13.08 6.74
C GLU A 109 17.27 12.36 5.41
N LEU A 110 17.19 13.10 4.30
CA LEU A 110 17.05 12.52 2.97
C LEU A 110 18.26 11.65 2.60
N ALA A 111 19.48 12.10 2.89
CA ALA A 111 20.69 11.32 2.64
C ALA A 111 20.69 10.02 3.46
N ARG A 112 20.29 10.08 4.74
CA ARG A 112 20.15 8.89 5.59
C ARG A 112 19.11 7.92 5.03
N LEU A 113 17.92 8.40 4.70
CA LEU A 113 16.83 7.56 4.18
C LEU A 113 17.21 6.91 2.84
N ARG A 114 17.88 7.64 1.93
CA ARG A 114 18.41 7.08 0.68
C ARG A 114 19.47 6.00 0.94
N GLY A 115 20.36 6.21 1.90
CA GLY A 115 21.36 5.21 2.32
C GLY A 115 20.71 3.96 2.90
N LEU A 116 19.63 4.11 3.69
CA LEU A 116 18.87 2.99 4.22
C LEU A 116 18.14 2.22 3.13
N ASN A 117 17.48 2.91 2.19
CA ASN A 117 16.84 2.28 1.03
C ASN A 117 17.83 1.50 0.17
N ALA A 118 19.03 2.04 -0.08
CA ALA A 118 20.08 1.36 -0.83
C ALA A 118 20.54 0.06 -0.15
N GLN A 119 20.84 0.12 1.15
CA GLN A 119 21.22 -1.07 1.94
C GLN A 119 20.10 -2.11 1.97
N TYR A 120 18.86 -1.66 2.12
CA TYR A 120 17.70 -2.54 2.14
C TYR A 120 17.52 -3.28 0.82
N ARG A 121 17.61 -2.56 -0.30
CA ARG A 121 17.55 -3.18 -1.64
C ARG A 121 18.71 -4.14 -1.90
N GLU A 122 19.93 -3.79 -1.49
CA GLU A 122 21.08 -4.68 -1.62
C GLU A 122 20.86 -5.99 -0.86
N ARG A 123 20.29 -5.92 0.35
CA ARG A 123 20.06 -7.09 1.19
C ARG A 123 18.90 -7.97 0.73
N PHE A 124 17.76 -7.37 0.36
CA PHE A 124 16.51 -8.11 0.14
C PHE A 124 16.08 -8.19 -1.33
N GLY A 125 16.59 -7.31 -2.18
CA GLY A 125 16.26 -7.30 -3.62
C GLY A 125 14.87 -6.75 -3.95
N PHE A 126 14.22 -6.05 -3.03
CA PHE A 126 12.93 -5.36 -3.19
C PHE A 126 12.91 -4.08 -2.33
N PRO A 127 12.04 -3.09 -2.62
CA PRO A 127 11.98 -1.85 -1.84
C PRO A 127 11.46 -2.07 -0.42
N PHE A 128 11.84 -1.19 0.50
CA PHE A 128 11.27 -1.15 1.84
C PHE A 128 9.83 -0.65 1.78
N VAL A 129 8.91 -1.40 2.40
CA VAL A 129 7.49 -1.04 2.48
C VAL A 129 7.04 -1.01 3.95
N ILE A 130 6.38 0.07 4.34
CA ILE A 130 5.74 0.24 5.64
C ILE A 130 4.49 1.10 5.50
N ALA A 131 3.45 0.80 6.27
CA ALA A 131 2.28 1.67 6.37
C ALA A 131 2.62 2.90 7.21
N VAL A 132 2.77 4.06 6.55
CA VAL A 132 3.35 5.26 7.17
C VAL A 132 2.37 6.07 8.04
N LYS A 133 1.06 5.77 7.99
CA LYS A 133 0.03 6.51 8.75
C LYS A 133 0.27 6.39 10.26
N GLY A 134 0.42 7.53 10.93
CA GLY A 134 0.68 7.60 12.37
C GLY A 134 2.15 7.44 12.76
N LEU A 135 3.05 7.29 11.79
CA LEU A 135 4.49 7.28 12.02
C LEU A 135 5.12 8.63 11.65
N SER A 136 6.11 9.04 12.43
CA SER A 136 7.04 10.10 12.03
C SER A 136 8.13 9.57 11.10
N ARG A 137 8.72 10.43 10.27
CA ARG A 137 9.90 10.09 9.46
C ARG A 137 11.06 9.48 10.26
N TYR A 138 11.24 9.86 11.53
CA TYR A 138 12.25 9.26 12.40
C TYR A 138 11.93 7.80 12.74
N GLN A 139 10.68 7.52 13.14
CA GLN A 139 10.23 6.16 13.40
C GLN A 139 10.31 5.28 12.14
N ILE A 140 10.08 5.85 10.96
CA ILE A 140 10.27 5.16 9.69
C ILE A 140 11.74 4.74 9.54
N MET A 141 12.69 5.68 9.69
CA MET A 141 14.13 5.38 9.59
C MET A 141 14.57 4.33 10.61
N ASP A 142 14.15 4.46 11.87
CA ASP A 142 14.44 3.48 12.92
C ASP A 142 13.85 2.09 12.59
N THR A 143 12.68 2.05 11.95
CA THR A 143 12.05 0.80 11.54
C THR A 143 12.78 0.14 10.37
N VAL A 144 13.29 0.91 9.40
CA VAL A 144 14.13 0.36 8.33
C VAL A 144 15.40 -0.25 8.92
N GLU A 145 16.06 0.46 9.83
CA GLU A 145 17.27 -0.01 10.52
C GLU A 145 17.03 -1.29 11.32
N ALA A 146 15.92 -1.37 12.05
CA ALA A 146 15.55 -2.58 12.77
C ALA A 146 15.31 -3.76 11.82
N ARG A 147 14.52 -3.54 10.75
CA ARG A 147 14.13 -4.57 9.78
C ARG A 147 15.27 -5.03 8.88
N LEU A 148 16.32 -4.23 8.72
CA LEU A 148 17.57 -4.68 8.11
C LEU A 148 18.19 -5.87 8.84
N ASN A 149 17.82 -6.18 10.09
CA ASN A 149 18.32 -7.36 10.80
C ASN A 149 17.49 -8.63 10.58
N ASN A 150 16.35 -8.53 9.88
CA ASN A 150 15.49 -9.68 9.61
C ASN A 150 16.14 -10.70 8.66
N SER A 151 15.66 -11.94 8.72
CA SER A 151 15.88 -12.91 7.64
C SER A 151 15.07 -12.50 6.41
N ALA A 152 15.46 -13.00 5.23
CA ALA A 152 14.75 -12.69 3.98
C ALA A 152 13.26 -13.09 4.03
N ASP A 153 12.95 -14.28 4.56
CA ASP A 153 11.58 -14.77 4.67
C ASP A 153 10.74 -13.94 5.64
N THR A 154 11.30 -13.61 6.82
CA THR A 154 10.62 -12.75 7.80
C THR A 154 10.34 -11.38 7.20
N GLU A 155 11.30 -10.81 6.48
CA GLU A 155 11.15 -9.49 5.90
C GLU A 155 10.15 -9.45 4.74
N PHE A 156 10.15 -10.48 3.90
CA PHE A 156 9.18 -10.61 2.82
C PHE A 156 7.75 -10.65 3.37
N GLN A 157 7.51 -11.44 4.42
CA GLN A 157 6.19 -11.50 5.08
C GLN A 157 5.84 -10.20 5.81
N ALA A 158 6.83 -9.50 6.38
CA ALA A 158 6.63 -8.17 6.96
C ALA A 158 6.16 -7.18 5.90
N CYS A 159 6.79 -7.14 4.71
CA CYS A 159 6.34 -6.29 3.61
C CYS A 159 4.90 -6.58 3.19
N LEU A 160 4.51 -7.85 3.00
CA LEU A 160 3.14 -8.20 2.65
C LEU A 160 2.12 -7.78 3.74
N THR A 161 2.52 -7.89 5.01
CA THR A 161 1.70 -7.42 6.14
C THR A 161 1.51 -5.91 6.11
N GLU A 162 2.57 -5.15 5.83
CA GLU A 162 2.50 -3.69 5.71
C GLU A 162 1.67 -3.25 4.49
N ILE A 163 1.78 -3.95 3.35
CA ILE A 163 0.92 -3.72 2.18
C ILE A 163 -0.55 -3.95 2.52
N GLY A 164 -0.86 -4.99 3.31
CA GLY A 164 -2.20 -5.20 3.83
C GLY A 164 -2.71 -4.01 4.66
N LYS A 165 -1.88 -3.41 5.51
CA LYS A 165 -2.26 -2.21 6.28
C LYS A 165 -2.47 -0.98 5.39
N ILE A 166 -1.61 -0.78 4.39
CA ILE A 166 -1.76 0.29 3.38
C ILE A 166 -3.09 0.15 2.66
N ALA A 167 -3.39 -1.05 2.15
CA ALA A 167 -4.66 -1.34 1.48
C ALA A 167 -5.86 -1.04 2.39
N ARG A 168 -5.78 -1.36 3.69
CA ARG A 168 -6.83 -0.99 4.65
C ARG A 168 -7.03 0.52 4.72
N PHE A 169 -5.96 1.30 4.88
CA PHE A 169 -6.07 2.76 4.95
C PHE A 169 -6.65 3.37 3.68
N ARG A 170 -6.29 2.82 2.51
CA ARG A 170 -6.83 3.25 1.22
C ARG A 170 -8.31 2.90 1.07
N LEU A 171 -8.73 1.71 1.51
CA LEU A 171 -10.14 1.33 1.54
C LEU A 171 -10.96 2.23 2.48
N ASP A 172 -10.46 2.51 3.68
CA ASP A 172 -11.11 3.41 4.63
C ASP A 172 -11.24 4.83 4.06
N ALA A 173 -10.24 5.31 3.31
CA ALA A 173 -10.31 6.62 2.67
C ALA A 173 -11.28 6.67 1.47
N LEU A 174 -11.50 5.53 0.80
CA LEU A 174 -12.38 5.42 -0.36
C LEU A 174 -13.85 5.21 0.02
N LEU A 175 -14.11 4.44 1.09
CA LEU A 175 -15.44 3.95 1.47
C LEU A 175 -15.96 4.48 2.82
N GLY A 176 -15.10 5.15 3.58
CA GLY A 176 -15.40 5.76 4.89
C GLY A 176 -15.87 7.20 4.82
#